data_AF-A0A5M6IZQ8-F1
#
_entry.id   AF-A0A5M6IZQ8-F1
#
_cell.length_a   1.000
_cell.length_b   1.000
_cell.length_c   1.000
_cell.angle_alpha   90.00
_cell.angle_beta   90.00
_cell.angle_gamma   90.00
#
_symmetry.space_group_name_H-M   'P 1'
#
loop_
_entity.id
_entity.type
_entity.pdbx_description
1 polymer ?
#
loop_
_entity_poly.entity_id
_entity_poly.type
_entity_poly.pdbx_seq_one_letter_code
_entity_poly.pdbx_strand_id
1 'polypeptide(L)'
;MGATTHRPMRLGDEQFGSPETFDLQQVIAQITGTVTAERLAQLLPDMENRQRMLGGTVWGTLLWPKALGRPTTPRLAAGFAFRHWTHPVYKDIAGHLEIVGTEPQLPPVPWDGTDDQGWYRVNFATRAVPDQLNAITICIRTGVLWQDRADTLGSGAVAVTPAEARFVHRGVAVVLPPFRLKLAPAWGQMTKCQTLADDLEAEMHSGVEQPHSSAS
;
A
#
# COMPACT_ATOMS: atom_id res chain seq x y z
N MET A 1 51.82 -9.19 24.56
CA MET A 1 50.62 -8.39 24.89
C MET A 1 50.15 -7.75 23.58
N GLY A 2 49.24 -8.43 22.87
CA GLY A 2 48.71 -7.96 21.59
C GLY A 2 47.41 -7.22 21.81
N ALA A 3 47.33 -5.97 21.37
CA ALA A 3 46.11 -5.17 21.45
C ALA A 3 45.13 -5.63 20.36
N THR A 4 44.01 -6.20 20.79
CA THR A 4 42.90 -6.58 19.90
C THR A 4 42.11 -5.33 19.55
N THR A 5 42.36 -4.78 18.37
CA THR A 5 41.60 -3.64 17.83
C THR A 5 40.23 -4.13 17.37
N HIS A 6 39.20 -3.93 18.20
CA HIS A 6 37.81 -4.13 17.78
C HIS A 6 37.43 -3.07 16.74
N ARG A 7 37.34 -3.50 15.47
CA ARG A 7 36.67 -2.72 14.42
C ARG A 7 35.16 -2.73 14.68
N PRO A 8 34.48 -1.58 14.78
CA PRO A 8 33.02 -1.56 14.82
C PRO A 8 32.48 -2.08 13.47
N MET A 9 31.59 -3.08 13.53
CA MET A 9 30.83 -3.52 12.36
C MET A 9 30.01 -2.34 11.84
N ARG A 10 30.35 -1.84 10.65
CA ARG A 10 29.43 -1.03 9.87
C ARG A 10 28.33 -1.95 9.35
N LEU A 11 27.14 -1.84 9.95
CA LEU A 11 25.88 -2.26 9.33
C LEU A 11 25.66 -1.33 8.13
N GLY A 12 26.09 -1.71 6.93
CA GLY A 12 25.97 -0.82 5.78
C GLY A 12 26.54 -1.30 4.44
N ASP A 13 27.28 -2.41 4.42
CA ASP A 13 27.91 -2.90 3.18
C ASP A 13 27.42 -4.32 2.80
N GLU A 14 26.17 -4.67 3.11
CA GLU A 14 25.48 -5.62 2.22
C GLU A 14 25.19 -4.86 0.94
N GLN A 15 26.14 -4.97 0.01
CA GLN A 15 25.86 -4.80 -1.40
C GLN A 15 24.66 -5.68 -1.71
N PHE A 16 23.47 -5.06 -1.73
CA PHE A 16 22.38 -5.52 -2.56
C PHE A 16 23.01 -5.61 -3.95
N GLY A 17 23.47 -6.82 -4.31
CA GLY A 17 23.93 -7.11 -5.65
C GLY A 17 22.90 -6.52 -6.60
N SER A 18 23.37 -5.75 -7.58
CA SER A 18 22.54 -5.18 -8.66
C SER A 18 21.38 -6.14 -8.91
N PRO A 19 20.14 -5.80 -8.51
CA PRO A 19 19.06 -6.75 -8.66
C PRO A 19 18.99 -6.98 -10.16
N GLU A 20 19.32 -8.19 -10.60
CA GLU A 20 18.82 -8.68 -11.88
C GLU A 20 17.35 -8.30 -11.86
N THR A 21 16.98 -7.36 -12.73
CA THR A 21 15.76 -6.56 -12.60
C THR A 21 14.61 -7.50 -12.84
N PHE A 22 14.22 -8.18 -11.78
CA PHE A 22 13.12 -9.09 -11.78
C PHE A 22 11.91 -8.21 -12.01
N ASP A 23 11.36 -8.35 -13.20
CA ASP A 23 10.30 -7.50 -13.68
C ASP A 23 9.03 -7.87 -12.93
N LEU A 24 8.66 -7.07 -11.94
CA LEU A 24 7.40 -7.20 -11.21
C LEU A 24 6.21 -7.30 -12.19
N GLN A 25 6.33 -6.72 -13.39
CA GLN A 25 5.33 -6.86 -14.45
C GLN A 25 5.18 -8.30 -14.96
N GLN A 26 6.26 -9.08 -15.02
CA GLN A 26 6.17 -10.50 -15.40
C GLN A 26 5.39 -11.33 -14.37
N VAL A 27 5.54 -11.05 -13.07
CA VAL A 27 4.71 -11.70 -12.04
C VAL A 27 3.27 -11.26 -12.13
N ILE A 28 3.04 -9.94 -12.24
CA ILE A 28 1.72 -9.35 -12.38
C ILE A 28 0.98 -10.00 -13.56
N ALA A 29 1.66 -10.22 -14.69
CA ALA A 29 1.09 -10.84 -15.87
C ALA A 29 0.65 -12.30 -15.66
N GLN A 30 1.24 -13.02 -14.71
CA GLN A 30 0.90 -14.43 -14.39
C GLN A 30 -0.20 -14.55 -13.32
N ILE A 31 -0.48 -13.48 -12.59
CA ILE A 31 -1.52 -13.49 -11.56
C ILE A 31 -2.90 -13.33 -12.22
N THR A 32 -3.64 -14.43 -12.26
CA THR A 32 -5.06 -14.45 -12.62
C THR A 32 -5.94 -14.57 -11.37
N GLY A 33 -7.01 -13.78 -11.31
CA GLY A 33 -7.95 -13.76 -10.18
C GLY A 33 -7.44 -13.00 -8.94
N THR A 34 -7.85 -13.45 -7.75
CA THR A 34 -7.48 -12.81 -6.46
C THR A 34 -6.04 -13.14 -6.09
N VAL A 35 -5.30 -12.16 -5.58
CA VAL A 35 -3.97 -12.42 -5.02
C VAL A 35 -4.14 -13.08 -3.65
N THR A 36 -3.62 -14.30 -3.51
CA THR A 36 -3.57 -15.00 -2.22
C THR A 36 -2.14 -15.46 -1.95
N ALA A 37 -1.81 -15.73 -0.68
CA ALA A 37 -0.50 -16.24 -0.29
C ALA A 37 -0.21 -17.59 -0.96
N GLU A 38 -1.22 -18.46 -1.07
CA GLU A 38 -1.13 -19.75 -1.73
C GLU A 38 -0.81 -19.59 -3.22
N ARG A 39 -1.45 -18.62 -3.89
CA ARG A 39 -1.21 -18.40 -5.31
C ARG A 39 0.17 -17.83 -5.59
N LEU A 40 0.65 -16.90 -4.77
CA LEU A 40 2.03 -16.43 -4.85
C LEU A 40 3.03 -17.56 -4.57
N ALA A 41 2.71 -18.47 -3.64
CA ALA A 41 3.54 -19.63 -3.36
C ALA A 41 3.61 -20.62 -4.54
N GLN A 42 2.52 -20.78 -5.30
CA GLN A 42 2.47 -21.63 -6.49
C GLN A 42 3.27 -21.03 -7.67
N LEU A 43 3.28 -19.71 -7.82
CA LEU A 43 3.99 -19.03 -8.92
C LEU A 43 5.52 -19.11 -8.76
N LEU A 44 6.00 -19.13 -7.53
CA LEU A 44 7.43 -19.22 -7.21
C LEU A 44 7.64 -20.39 -6.24
N PRO A 45 7.73 -21.64 -6.73
CA PRO A 45 7.77 -22.83 -5.87
C PRO A 45 9.03 -22.89 -5.00
N ASP A 46 10.14 -22.31 -5.47
CA ASP A 46 11.39 -22.21 -4.72
C ASP A 46 11.34 -21.09 -3.65
N MET A 47 11.59 -21.43 -2.38
CA MET A 47 11.46 -20.49 -1.27
C MET A 47 12.52 -19.38 -1.28
N GLU A 48 13.75 -19.67 -1.71
CA GLU A 48 14.84 -18.69 -1.74
C GLU A 48 14.58 -17.64 -2.82
N ASN A 49 14.20 -18.09 -4.02
CA ASN A 49 13.77 -17.23 -5.10
C ASN A 49 12.52 -16.43 -4.70
N ARG A 50 11.54 -17.04 -4.04
CA ARG A 50 10.34 -16.34 -3.56
C ARG A 50 10.69 -15.22 -2.57
N GLN A 51 11.58 -15.46 -1.61
CA GLN A 51 12.02 -14.42 -0.67
C GLN A 51 12.82 -13.33 -1.37
N ARG A 52 13.75 -13.68 -2.26
CA ARG A 52 14.54 -12.71 -3.04
C ARG A 52 13.65 -11.83 -3.93
N MET A 53 12.61 -12.41 -4.52
CA MET A 53 11.78 -11.75 -5.54
C MET A 53 10.60 -11.00 -4.94
N LEU A 54 9.93 -11.57 -3.94
CA LEU A 54 8.72 -11.02 -3.34
C LEU A 54 8.95 -10.41 -1.95
N GLY A 55 10.12 -10.64 -1.33
CA GLY A 55 10.47 -10.02 -0.06
C GLY A 55 10.43 -8.51 -0.19
N GLY A 56 9.82 -7.80 0.76
CA GLY A 56 9.56 -6.36 0.60
C GLY A 56 8.27 -6.02 -0.12
N THR A 57 7.61 -6.96 -0.79
CA THR A 57 6.43 -6.67 -1.61
C THR A 57 5.14 -6.93 -0.84
N VAL A 58 4.23 -5.97 -0.93
CA VAL A 58 2.88 -6.03 -0.42
C VAL A 58 1.95 -6.21 -1.59
N TRP A 59 1.03 -7.16 -1.47
CA TRP A 59 0.05 -7.51 -2.48
C TRP A 59 -1.35 -7.32 -1.91
N GLY A 60 -2.28 -6.91 -2.76
CA GLY A 60 -3.68 -6.86 -2.36
C GLY A 60 -4.65 -6.86 -3.54
N THR A 61 -5.93 -6.95 -3.20
CA THR A 61 -7.02 -6.98 -4.16
C THR A 61 -8.16 -6.09 -3.67
N LEU A 62 -8.67 -5.22 -4.55
CA LEU A 62 -9.97 -4.58 -4.45
C LEU A 62 -11.00 -5.42 -5.19
N LEU A 63 -12.11 -5.74 -4.53
CA LEU A 63 -13.12 -6.67 -4.99
C LEU A 63 -14.52 -6.07 -4.84
N TRP A 64 -15.39 -6.16 -5.85
CA TRP A 64 -16.79 -5.76 -5.66
C TRP A 64 -17.77 -6.50 -6.56
N PRO A 65 -19.03 -6.67 -6.13
CA PRO A 65 -20.02 -7.38 -6.92
C PRO A 65 -20.30 -6.65 -8.23
N LYS A 66 -20.48 -7.39 -9.33
CA LYS A 66 -20.89 -6.80 -10.61
C LYS A 66 -22.25 -6.09 -10.54
N ALA A 67 -23.09 -6.52 -9.60
CA ALA A 67 -24.35 -5.86 -9.28
C ALA A 67 -24.19 -4.40 -8.82
N LEU A 68 -23.02 -4.01 -8.30
CA LEU A 68 -22.75 -2.62 -7.92
C LEU A 68 -22.36 -1.74 -9.11
N GLY A 69 -22.24 -2.27 -10.33
CA GLY A 69 -21.73 -1.51 -11.47
C GLY A 69 -20.20 -1.38 -11.48
N ARG A 70 -19.68 -0.51 -12.34
CA ARG A 70 -18.23 -0.32 -12.53
C ARG A 70 -17.89 1.11 -12.91
N PRO A 71 -16.64 1.56 -12.71
CA PRO A 71 -16.15 2.79 -13.32
C PRO A 71 -16.40 2.83 -14.84
N THR A 72 -16.70 4.00 -15.39
CA THR A 72 -16.81 4.23 -16.85
C THR A 72 -15.45 4.28 -17.55
N THR A 73 -14.35 4.19 -16.80
CA THR A 73 -13.00 4.21 -17.34
C THR A 73 -12.72 2.99 -18.22
N PRO A 74 -11.84 3.09 -19.24
CA PRO A 74 -11.49 1.95 -20.10
C PRO A 74 -10.94 0.74 -19.34
N ARG A 75 -10.20 1.00 -18.25
CA ARG A 75 -9.65 0.01 -17.31
C ARG A 75 -10.29 0.18 -15.94
N LEU A 76 -10.57 -0.91 -15.23
CA LEU A 76 -11.19 -0.86 -13.91
C LEU A 76 -10.28 -0.13 -12.91
N ALA A 77 -8.99 -0.46 -12.91
CA ALA A 77 -7.96 0.13 -12.05
C ALA A 77 -7.87 1.65 -12.18
N ALA A 78 -8.14 2.20 -13.37
CA ALA A 78 -8.12 3.64 -13.61
C ALA A 78 -9.25 4.38 -12.87
N GLY A 79 -10.28 3.68 -12.39
CA GLY A 79 -11.33 4.24 -11.55
C GLY A 79 -10.89 4.56 -10.13
N PHE A 80 -9.70 4.10 -9.71
CA PHE A 80 -9.27 4.15 -8.31
C PHE A 80 -7.91 4.86 -8.14
N ALA A 81 -7.74 5.49 -6.98
CA ALA A 81 -6.49 6.00 -6.49
C ALA A 81 -6.00 5.10 -5.36
N PHE A 82 -4.74 4.69 -5.45
CA PHE A 82 -4.05 3.89 -4.44
C PHE A 82 -2.99 4.76 -3.82
N ARG A 83 -2.97 4.84 -2.49
CA ARG A 83 -1.95 5.56 -1.73
C ARG A 83 -1.24 4.60 -0.81
N HIS A 84 0.07 4.77 -0.71
CA HIS A 84 0.92 4.09 0.25
C HIS A 84 1.56 5.18 1.10
N TRP A 85 1.43 5.04 2.42
CA TRP A 85 2.08 5.93 3.36
C TRP A 85 2.61 5.16 4.57
N THR A 86 3.59 5.73 5.25
CA THR A 86 4.18 5.18 6.46
C THR A 86 4.12 6.20 7.58
N HIS A 87 3.97 5.73 8.81
CA HIS A 87 4.15 6.61 9.96
C HIS A 87 5.63 6.89 10.16
N PRO A 88 6.04 8.16 10.35
CA PRO A 88 7.43 8.48 10.65
C PRO A 88 7.84 7.80 11.96
N VAL A 89 9.01 7.17 11.95
CA VAL A 89 9.61 6.62 13.17
C VAL A 89 10.57 7.66 13.71
N TYR A 90 10.28 8.17 14.90
CA TYR A 90 11.18 9.06 15.62
C TYR A 90 12.14 8.24 16.48
N LYS A 91 13.44 8.52 16.39
CA LYS A 91 14.45 7.98 17.31
C LYS A 91 15.11 9.13 18.05
N ASP A 92 15.32 8.94 19.36
CA ASP A 92 16.18 9.81 20.15
C ASP A 92 17.64 9.48 19.81
N ILE A 93 18.34 10.46 19.26
CA ILE A 93 19.76 10.42 18.97
C ILE A 93 20.40 11.58 19.72
N ALA A 94 21.11 11.25 20.80
CA ALA A 94 21.81 12.21 21.66
C ALA A 94 20.92 13.35 22.21
N GLY A 95 19.67 13.07 22.55
CA GLY A 95 18.73 14.04 23.10
C GLY A 95 17.92 14.81 22.05
N HIS A 96 18.03 14.42 20.77
CA HIS A 96 17.27 15.00 19.67
C HIS A 96 16.39 13.93 19.00
N LEU A 97 15.13 14.25 18.74
CA LEU A 97 14.25 13.39 17.97
C LEU A 97 14.57 13.55 16.48
N GLU A 98 15.08 12.49 15.86
CA GLU A 98 15.32 12.39 14.43
C GLU A 98 14.29 11.47 13.77
N ILE A 99 13.82 11.83 12.57
CA ILE A 99 13.00 10.96 11.74
C ILE A 99 13.91 9.94 11.06
N VAL A 100 13.68 8.67 11.32
CA VAL A 100 14.47 7.56 10.77
C VAL A 100 13.63 6.76 9.78
N GLY A 101 14.25 6.38 8.66
CA GLY A 101 13.61 5.59 7.61
C GLY A 101 12.77 6.44 6.64
N THR A 102 13.38 7.45 6.05
CA THR A 102 12.79 8.31 5.01
C THR A 102 12.76 7.65 3.63
N GLU A 103 12.65 6.32 3.58
CA GLU A 103 12.66 5.58 2.32
C GLU A 103 11.48 6.04 1.45
N PRO A 104 11.70 6.26 0.14
CA PRO A 104 10.66 6.73 -0.74
C PRO A 104 9.53 5.69 -0.83
N GLN A 105 8.33 6.11 -0.43
CA GLN A 105 7.13 5.29 -0.50
C GLN A 105 6.71 5.16 -1.96
N LEU A 106 6.85 3.96 -2.53
CA LEU A 106 6.38 3.72 -3.89
C LEU A 106 4.85 3.65 -3.89
N PRO A 107 4.16 4.36 -4.80
CA PRO A 107 2.73 4.23 -4.94
C PRO A 107 2.40 2.80 -5.42
N PRO A 108 1.28 2.21 -4.97
CA PRO A 108 0.89 0.90 -5.45
C PRO A 108 0.65 0.91 -6.95
N VAL A 109 1.07 -0.15 -7.62
CA VAL A 109 0.87 -0.39 -9.05
C VAL A 109 -0.38 -1.25 -9.22
N PRO A 110 -1.51 -0.70 -9.68
CA PRO A 110 -2.73 -1.47 -9.85
C PRO A 110 -2.85 -2.08 -11.25
N TRP A 111 -3.53 -3.21 -11.35
CA TRP A 111 -3.92 -3.84 -12.61
C TRP A 111 -5.31 -4.47 -12.52
N ASP A 112 -5.98 -4.55 -13.67
CA ASP A 112 -7.27 -5.22 -13.77
C ASP A 112 -7.07 -6.72 -13.55
N GLY A 113 -7.77 -7.27 -12.56
CA GLY A 113 -7.78 -8.72 -12.34
C GLY A 113 -8.68 -9.40 -13.37
N THR A 114 -8.47 -10.70 -13.57
CA THR A 114 -9.43 -11.51 -14.34
C THR A 114 -10.78 -11.50 -13.63
N ASP A 115 -11.80 -11.00 -14.32
CA ASP A 115 -13.19 -11.03 -13.88
C ASP A 115 -13.66 -12.46 -13.63
N ASP A 116 -14.44 -12.68 -12.57
CA ASP A 116 -15.24 -13.89 -12.44
C ASP A 116 -16.72 -13.58 -12.79
N GLN A 117 -17.60 -14.58 -12.65
CA GLN A 117 -19.01 -14.42 -13.00
C GLN A 117 -19.75 -13.42 -12.09
N GLY A 118 -19.28 -13.16 -10.86
CA GLY A 118 -20.00 -12.37 -9.86
C GLY A 118 -19.32 -11.06 -9.46
N TRP A 119 -18.03 -10.91 -9.72
CA TRP A 119 -17.19 -9.88 -9.13
C TRP A 119 -16.26 -9.22 -10.14
N TYR A 120 -16.15 -7.90 -10.01
CA TYR A 120 -15.06 -7.10 -10.58
C TYR A 120 -13.87 -7.09 -9.62
N ARG A 121 -12.65 -7.00 -10.18
CA ARG A 121 -11.42 -7.04 -9.38
C ARG A 121 -10.37 -6.08 -9.91
N VAL A 122 -9.66 -5.43 -8.99
CA VAL A 122 -8.42 -4.71 -9.25
C VAL A 122 -7.38 -5.23 -8.28
N ASN A 123 -6.29 -5.78 -8.78
CA ASN A 123 -5.15 -6.18 -7.97
C ASN A 123 -4.15 -5.03 -7.88
N PHE A 124 -3.31 -5.04 -6.85
CA PHE A 124 -2.23 -4.07 -6.72
C PHE A 124 -1.03 -4.68 -5.98
N ALA A 125 0.13 -4.08 -6.20
CA ALA A 125 1.35 -4.41 -5.49
C ALA A 125 2.16 -3.14 -5.20
N THR A 126 2.88 -3.12 -4.09
CA THR A 126 3.87 -2.07 -3.77
C THR A 126 5.04 -2.63 -2.97
N ARG A 127 6.08 -1.83 -2.76
CA ARG A 127 7.14 -2.11 -1.80
C ARG A 127 6.78 -1.49 -0.44
N ALA A 128 6.85 -2.29 0.62
CA ALA A 128 6.75 -1.80 1.99
C ALA A 128 8.08 -1.22 2.44
N VAL A 129 8.00 -0.24 3.34
CA VAL A 129 9.16 0.21 4.12
C VAL A 129 9.35 -0.77 5.29
N PRO A 130 10.52 -1.43 5.40
CA PRO A 130 10.78 -2.39 6.47
C PRO A 130 10.67 -1.75 7.86
N ASP A 131 10.19 -2.54 8.83
CA ASP A 131 10.12 -2.17 10.26
C ASP A 131 9.33 -0.88 10.58
N GLN A 132 8.54 -0.39 9.62
CA GLN A 132 7.61 0.72 9.81
C GLN A 132 6.16 0.26 9.79
N LEU A 133 5.29 1.07 10.41
CA LEU A 133 3.85 0.96 10.22
C LEU A 133 3.50 1.54 8.86
N ASN A 134 3.23 0.65 7.91
CA ASN A 134 2.80 0.95 6.55
C ASN A 134 1.27 0.97 6.51
N ALA A 135 0.72 1.78 5.61
CA ALA A 135 -0.72 1.88 5.38
C ALA A 135 -1.02 2.02 3.88
N ILE A 136 -2.04 1.30 3.43
CA ILE A 136 -2.55 1.37 2.07
C ILE A 136 -3.99 1.83 2.11
N THR A 137 -4.27 2.90 1.38
CA THR A 137 -5.61 3.49 1.24
C THR A 137 -6.05 3.38 -0.21
N ILE A 138 -7.31 3.00 -0.43
CA ILE A 138 -7.90 2.89 -1.77
C ILE A 138 -9.16 3.75 -1.83
N CYS A 139 -9.24 4.54 -2.89
CA CYS A 139 -10.27 5.56 -3.10
C CYS A 139 -10.82 5.48 -4.52
N ILE A 140 -12.10 5.83 -4.71
CA ILE A 140 -12.62 6.12 -6.05
C ILE A 140 -12.06 7.47 -6.47
N ARG A 141 -11.53 7.59 -7.71
CA ARG A 141 -10.99 8.87 -8.20
C ARG A 141 -12.10 9.90 -8.39
N THR A 142 -11.83 11.14 -8.00
CA THR A 142 -12.72 12.27 -8.26
C THR A 142 -12.98 12.43 -9.76
N GLY A 143 -14.24 12.66 -10.14
CA GLY A 143 -14.65 12.83 -11.54
C GLY A 143 -14.81 11.53 -12.33
N VAL A 144 -14.48 10.37 -11.76
CA VAL A 144 -14.82 9.08 -12.37
C VAL A 144 -16.31 8.84 -12.24
N LEU A 145 -16.98 8.75 -13.37
CA LEU A 145 -18.38 8.35 -13.42
C LEU A 145 -18.50 6.84 -13.18
N TRP A 146 -19.62 6.47 -12.58
CA TRP A 146 -19.94 5.08 -12.30
C TRP A 146 -21.04 4.62 -13.24
N GLN A 147 -20.78 3.54 -13.98
CA GLN A 147 -21.78 2.89 -14.82
C GLN A 147 -22.64 2.01 -13.92
N ASP A 148 -23.79 2.55 -13.53
CA ASP A 148 -24.81 1.75 -12.87
C ASP A 148 -25.47 0.80 -13.86
N ARG A 149 -25.76 -0.42 -13.37
CA ARG A 149 -26.75 -1.28 -13.99
C ARG A 149 -27.80 -1.64 -12.96
N ALA A 150 -28.52 -0.62 -12.50
CA ALA A 150 -29.98 -0.61 -12.53
C ALA A 150 -30.52 0.62 -11.81
N ASP A 151 -31.64 1.12 -12.30
CA ASP A 151 -32.60 2.01 -11.67
C ASP A 151 -33.17 1.47 -10.31
N THR A 152 -32.43 0.63 -9.57
CA THR A 152 -32.86 -0.08 -8.36
C THR A 152 -31.87 -0.02 -7.20
N LEU A 153 -30.68 0.55 -7.36
CA LEU A 153 -29.79 0.82 -6.23
C LEU A 153 -30.27 2.11 -5.58
N GLY A 154 -31.02 1.98 -4.48
CA GLY A 154 -31.44 3.10 -3.63
C GLY A 154 -30.29 4.07 -3.39
N SER A 155 -30.61 5.35 -3.26
CA SER A 155 -29.73 6.53 -3.17
C SER A 155 -28.55 6.43 -2.19
N GLY A 156 -27.58 5.57 -2.49
CA GLY A 156 -26.39 5.27 -1.70
C GLY A 156 -25.13 5.51 -2.52
N ALA A 157 -24.07 5.98 -1.85
CA ALA A 157 -22.78 6.19 -2.47
C ALA A 157 -21.95 4.90 -2.42
N VAL A 158 -21.19 4.61 -3.47
CA VAL A 158 -20.22 3.49 -3.46
C VAL A 158 -19.03 3.86 -2.57
N ALA A 159 -18.64 2.99 -1.66
CA ALA A 159 -17.52 3.20 -0.75
C ALA A 159 -16.64 1.95 -0.61
N VAL A 160 -15.35 2.17 -0.30
CA VAL A 160 -14.33 1.11 -0.11
C VAL A 160 -14.24 0.70 1.36
N THR A 161 -14.22 -0.61 1.65
CA THR A 161 -14.12 -1.18 3.00
C THR A 161 -13.16 -2.38 3.07
N PRO A 162 -12.18 -2.40 3.99
CA PRO A 162 -11.77 -1.25 4.77
C PRO A 162 -11.27 -0.15 3.84
N ALA A 163 -11.41 1.12 4.21
CA ALA A 163 -10.84 2.22 3.43
C ALA A 163 -9.29 2.20 3.50
N GLU A 164 -8.74 1.53 4.51
CA GLU A 164 -7.32 1.49 4.83
C GLU A 164 -6.92 0.13 5.40
N ALA A 165 -5.77 -0.38 5.00
CA ALA A 165 -5.11 -1.52 5.63
C ALA A 165 -3.76 -1.10 6.19
N ARG A 166 -3.55 -1.31 7.50
CA ARG A 166 -2.28 -1.06 8.20
C ARG A 166 -1.54 -2.36 8.43
N PHE A 167 -0.22 -2.34 8.29
CA PHE A 167 0.62 -3.52 8.48
C PHE A 167 2.08 -3.12 8.78
N VAL A 168 2.83 -4.06 9.38
CA VAL A 168 4.28 -3.93 9.56
C VAL A 168 4.94 -5.02 8.72
N HIS A 169 5.91 -4.64 7.91
CA HIS A 169 6.65 -5.55 7.05
C HIS A 169 7.97 -5.99 7.70
N ARG A 170 8.21 -7.31 7.75
CA ARG A 170 9.39 -7.94 8.39
C ARG A 170 10.22 -8.79 7.41
N GLY A 171 10.46 -8.27 6.22
CA GLY A 171 11.30 -8.91 5.20
C GLY A 171 10.60 -9.95 4.30
N VAL A 172 9.35 -10.32 4.58
CA VAL A 172 8.59 -11.32 3.81
C VAL A 172 7.45 -10.69 3.02
N ALA A 173 7.09 -11.29 1.89
CA ALA A 173 5.93 -10.89 1.11
C ALA A 173 4.66 -10.87 1.98
N VAL A 174 3.91 -9.77 1.91
CA VAL A 174 2.65 -9.61 2.64
C VAL A 174 1.50 -9.64 1.65
N VAL A 175 0.48 -10.44 1.94
CA VAL A 175 -0.79 -10.40 1.22
C VAL A 175 -1.85 -9.82 2.14
N LEU A 176 -2.37 -8.65 1.76
CA LEU A 176 -3.41 -7.97 2.52
C LEU A 176 -4.76 -8.67 2.33
N PRO A 177 -5.64 -8.64 3.34
CA PRO A 177 -7.04 -9.01 3.15
C PRO A 177 -7.68 -8.19 2.01
N PRO A 178 -8.63 -8.76 1.25
CA PRO A 178 -9.27 -8.03 0.17
C PRO A 178 -10.02 -6.78 0.64
N PHE A 179 -9.78 -5.68 -0.05
CA PHE A 179 -10.61 -4.48 0.02
C PHE A 179 -11.92 -4.74 -0.73
N ARG A 180 -13.04 -4.23 -0.23
CA ARG A 180 -14.38 -4.48 -0.79
C ARG A 180 -15.13 -3.19 -1.05
N LEU A 181 -15.70 -3.01 -2.24
CA LEU A 181 -16.72 -1.96 -2.41
C LEU A 181 -18.06 -2.41 -1.86
N LYS A 182 -18.73 -1.50 -1.17
CA LYS A 182 -20.08 -1.66 -0.66
C LYS A 182 -20.86 -0.38 -0.94
N LEU A 183 -22.19 -0.48 -0.93
CA LEU A 183 -23.03 0.70 -0.85
C LEU A 183 -22.98 1.22 0.57
N ALA A 184 -22.59 2.48 0.71
CA ALA A 184 -22.73 3.22 1.95
C ALA A 184 -23.96 4.14 1.85
N PRO A 185 -24.63 4.44 2.97
CA PRO A 185 -25.61 5.51 3.01
C PRO A 185 -24.98 6.81 2.49
N ALA A 186 -25.68 7.55 1.61
CA ALA A 186 -25.14 8.72 0.91
C ALA A 186 -24.57 9.84 1.82
N TRP A 187 -24.85 9.79 3.12
CA TRP A 187 -24.54 10.85 4.08
C TRP A 187 -23.24 10.65 4.89
N GLY A 188 -22.46 9.59 4.63
CA GLY A 188 -21.41 9.18 5.57
C GLY A 188 -19.95 9.16 5.12
N GLN A 189 -19.62 9.14 3.82
CA GLN A 189 -18.26 8.68 3.42
C GLN A 189 -17.56 9.37 2.24
N MET A 190 -18.07 10.48 1.69
CA MET A 190 -17.36 11.15 0.58
C MET A 190 -16.06 11.89 0.97
N THR A 191 -15.75 12.06 2.26
CA THR A 191 -14.66 12.96 2.68
C THR A 191 -13.29 12.32 2.87
N LYS A 192 -13.18 11.02 3.16
CA LYS A 192 -11.91 10.50 3.69
C LYS A 192 -10.71 10.54 2.73
N CYS A 193 -10.90 10.50 1.42
CA CYS A 193 -9.76 10.47 0.50
C CYS A 193 -9.08 11.83 0.29
N GLN A 194 -9.83 12.92 0.49
CA GLN A 194 -9.30 14.28 0.45
C GLN A 194 -8.82 14.67 1.86
N THR A 195 -9.66 14.46 2.88
CA THR A 195 -9.37 14.89 4.25
C THR A 195 -8.19 14.13 4.88
N LEU A 196 -7.98 12.83 4.62
CA LEU A 196 -6.76 12.16 5.11
C LEU A 196 -5.48 12.70 4.45
N ALA A 197 -5.54 13.16 3.20
CA ALA A 197 -4.37 13.76 2.56
C ALA A 197 -4.07 15.14 3.17
N ASP A 198 -5.11 15.95 3.36
CA ASP A 198 -5.00 17.28 3.95
C ASP A 198 -4.61 17.20 5.45
N ASP A 199 -5.11 16.22 6.20
CA ASP A 199 -4.80 16.00 7.61
C ASP A 199 -3.38 15.43 7.80
N LEU A 200 -2.92 14.50 6.94
CA LEU A 200 -1.53 14.01 6.98
C LEU A 200 -0.53 15.09 6.55
N GLU A 201 -0.86 15.89 5.52
CA GLU A 201 -0.05 17.05 5.15
C GLU A 201 -0.03 18.08 6.29
N ALA A 202 -1.16 18.36 6.93
CA ALA A 202 -1.22 19.26 8.08
C ALA A 202 -0.40 18.74 9.28
N GLU A 203 -0.49 17.46 9.63
CA GLU A 203 0.29 16.85 10.72
C GLU A 203 1.80 16.86 10.43
N MET A 204 2.20 16.60 9.17
CA MET A 204 3.60 16.69 8.75
C MET A 204 4.16 18.11 8.82
N HIS A 205 3.32 19.13 8.59
CA HIS A 205 3.74 20.54 8.66
C HIS A 205 3.61 21.15 10.08
N SER A 206 2.72 20.63 10.93
CA SER A 206 2.53 21.13 12.30
C SER A 206 3.54 20.59 13.31
N GLY A 207 4.29 19.53 12.97
CA GLY A 207 5.34 18.95 13.82
C GLY A 207 6.64 19.76 13.92
N VAL A 208 6.72 20.94 13.28
CA VAL A 208 7.90 21.82 13.27
C VAL A 208 7.63 23.12 14.03
N GLU A 209 7.08 23.06 15.24
CA GLU A 209 7.24 24.16 16.20
C GLU A 209 8.46 23.84 17.07
N GLN A 210 9.58 24.51 16.77
CA GLN A 210 10.76 24.50 17.62
C GLN A 210 10.39 25.05 19.00
N PRO A 211 10.74 24.38 20.11
CA PRO A 211 10.66 25.02 21.42
C PRO A 211 11.65 26.18 21.43
N HIS A 212 11.13 27.41 21.40
CA HIS A 212 11.92 28.59 21.71
C HIS A 212 12.47 28.44 23.13
N SER A 213 13.76 28.13 23.21
CA SER A 213 14.55 28.20 24.42
C SER A 213 14.47 29.62 24.99
N SER A 214 13.61 29.82 25.99
CA SER A 214 13.68 30.96 26.88
C SER A 214 14.85 30.75 27.82
N ALA A 215 16.01 31.29 27.46
CA ALA A 215 17.12 31.45 28.38
C ALA A 215 16.80 32.64 29.32
N SER A 216 16.85 32.39 30.62
CA SER A 216 17.04 33.39 31.68
C SER A 216 18.47 33.29 32.20
#